data_AF-Q02Y92-F1
#
_entry.id   AF-Q02Y92-F1
#
_cell.length_a   1.000
_cell.length_b   1.000
_cell.length_c   1.000
_cell.angle_alpha   90.00
_cell.angle_beta   90.00
_cell.angle_gamma   90.00
#
_symmetry.space_group_name_H-M   'P 1'
#
loop_
_entity.id
_entity.type
_entity.pdbx_description
1 polymer ?
#
loop_
_entity_poly.entity_id
_entity_poly.type
_entity_poly.pdbx_seq_one_letter_code
_entity_poly.pdbx_strand_id
1 'polypeptide(L)'
;MRGNGDEAMGEGENISLLEQIINKQRKIISEVTGRSAKETPQIWALYKEVQDYYDKGMRVPDDVILLLCDDNWGNLRKLPSLENRDRKGGFEIYYHYDYVGGPRNSKWINVSQIQRTWEQMTLAYNYGVRKLWVVNVGDLKGQEYPLSYFMDLAWNPEQSLEEMEGYTKNWVEKQLGGNYINDASKLLAAYSKLNMTISPELLDKDTFSLEIDYEFERILANYRDLSNQAGQLFVLMPEEYRQVYEQLIYFPLVATANLYEMYYAQAINWKSNDTKIVNQAADKVEWCFKRDAELTSHYHSLNNGKW
;
A
#
# COMPACT_ATOMS: atom_id res chain seq x y z
N MET A 1 -17.22 18.30 -4.11
CA MET A 1 -17.93 17.53 -5.16
C MET A 1 -16.92 17.25 -6.26
N ARG A 2 -16.88 16.02 -6.77
CA ARG A 2 -16.14 15.65 -7.99
C ARG A 2 -17.13 15.07 -9.00
N GLY A 3 -16.67 14.79 -10.20
CA GLY A 3 -17.48 14.13 -11.24
C GLY A 3 -17.95 12.75 -10.79
N ASN A 4 -18.86 12.17 -11.56
CA ASN A 4 -19.38 10.84 -11.26
C ASN A 4 -18.26 9.80 -11.44
N GLY A 5 -18.10 8.86 -10.52
CA GLY A 5 -17.15 7.74 -10.68
C GLY A 5 -15.65 8.09 -10.57
N ASP A 6 -15.26 8.99 -9.66
CA ASP A 6 -13.87 9.43 -9.45
C ASP A 6 -13.28 10.31 -10.58
N GLU A 7 -14.15 10.85 -11.43
CA GLU A 7 -13.80 11.74 -12.55
C GLU A 7 -13.76 13.23 -12.15
N ALA A 8 -13.12 14.04 -12.99
CA ALA A 8 -13.16 15.50 -12.86
C ALA A 8 -14.55 16.05 -13.23
N MET A 9 -14.94 17.22 -12.69
CA MET A 9 -16.24 17.86 -13.03
C MET A 9 -16.29 18.53 -14.41
N GLY A 10 -15.22 18.46 -15.22
CA GLY A 10 -15.10 19.08 -16.55
C GLY A 10 -13.88 19.99 -16.69
N GLU A 11 -13.58 20.50 -17.89
CA GLU A 11 -12.51 21.47 -18.11
C GLU A 11 -13.02 22.93 -18.00
N GLY A 12 -12.27 23.82 -17.34
CA GLY A 12 -12.37 25.27 -17.51
C GLY A 12 -13.25 26.09 -16.54
N GLU A 13 -14.30 25.53 -15.92
CA GLU A 13 -15.24 26.31 -15.06
C GLU A 13 -15.36 25.82 -13.59
N ASN A 14 -14.50 24.88 -13.17
CA ASN A 14 -14.73 24.17 -11.90
C ASN A 14 -14.53 25.01 -10.63
N ILE A 15 -13.71 26.07 -10.62
CA ILE A 15 -13.44 26.84 -9.40
C ILE A 15 -14.69 27.59 -8.91
N SER A 16 -15.29 28.42 -9.77
CA SER A 16 -16.48 29.21 -9.39
C SER A 16 -17.66 28.30 -9.04
N LEU A 17 -17.84 27.22 -9.80
CA LEU A 17 -18.88 26.22 -9.50
C LEU A 17 -18.63 25.56 -8.13
N LEU A 18 -17.41 25.14 -7.84
CA LEU A 18 -17.06 24.54 -6.55
C LEU A 18 -17.29 25.49 -5.38
N GLU A 19 -16.93 26.76 -5.51
CA GLU A 19 -17.20 27.77 -4.48
C GLU A 19 -18.70 27.93 -4.22
N GLN A 20 -19.53 27.95 -5.28
CA GLN A 20 -20.98 27.98 -5.14
C GLN A 20 -21.53 26.71 -4.47
N ILE A 21 -21.01 25.53 -4.82
CA ILE A 21 -21.38 24.25 -4.21
C ILE A 21 -21.06 24.27 -2.72
N ILE A 22 -19.85 24.68 -2.33
CA ILE A 22 -19.40 24.73 -0.93
C ILE A 22 -20.28 25.70 -0.13
N ASN A 23 -20.58 26.87 -0.69
CA ASN A 23 -21.47 27.84 -0.04
C ASN A 23 -22.88 27.28 0.18
N LYS A 24 -23.44 26.59 -0.81
CA LYS A 24 -24.76 25.93 -0.69
C LYS A 24 -24.73 24.79 0.34
N GLN A 25 -23.71 23.96 0.34
CA GLN A 25 -23.54 22.87 1.32
C GLN A 25 -23.49 23.42 2.75
N ARG A 26 -22.76 24.52 2.99
CA ARG A 26 -22.67 25.15 4.32
C ARG A 26 -23.98 25.79 4.78
N LYS A 27 -24.73 26.38 3.85
CA LYS A 27 -26.08 26.87 4.13
C LYS A 27 -27.00 25.72 4.58
N ILE A 28 -26.99 24.60 3.85
CA ILE A 28 -27.75 23.39 4.19
C ILE A 28 -27.35 22.87 5.57
N ILE A 29 -26.05 22.76 5.87
CA ILE A 29 -25.56 22.34 7.20
C ILE A 29 -26.13 23.24 8.29
N SER A 30 -26.13 24.56 8.09
CA SER A 30 -26.62 25.50 9.11
C SER A 30 -28.13 25.40 9.32
N GLU A 31 -28.90 25.25 8.23
CA GLU A 31 -30.35 25.07 8.26
C GLU A 31 -30.76 23.76 8.94
N VAL A 32 -30.07 22.65 8.64
CA VAL A 32 -30.38 21.32 9.18
C VAL A 32 -29.96 21.19 10.65
N THR A 33 -28.78 21.70 11.01
CA THR A 33 -28.27 21.58 12.38
C THR A 33 -28.81 22.65 13.32
N GLY A 34 -29.37 23.74 12.80
CA GLY A 34 -29.77 24.91 13.58
C GLY A 34 -28.61 25.66 14.23
N ARG A 35 -27.36 25.37 13.83
CA ARG A 35 -26.13 25.95 14.36
C ARG A 35 -25.30 26.57 13.23
N SER A 36 -24.30 27.36 13.57
CA SER A 36 -23.32 27.83 12.59
C SER A 36 -22.65 26.64 11.91
N ALA A 37 -22.50 26.65 10.58
CA ALA A 37 -21.74 25.60 9.88
C ALA A 37 -20.34 25.39 10.47
N LYS A 38 -19.72 26.44 11.04
CA LYS A 38 -18.40 26.35 11.68
C LYS A 38 -18.34 25.42 12.90
N GLU A 39 -19.48 25.05 13.46
CA GLU A 39 -19.60 24.13 14.60
C GLU A 39 -19.78 22.67 14.17
N THR A 40 -19.96 22.42 12.87
CA THR A 40 -20.03 21.07 12.31
C THR A 40 -18.70 20.72 11.63
N PRO A 41 -17.99 19.65 12.07
CA PRO A 41 -16.77 19.21 11.42
C PRO A 41 -16.98 18.95 9.93
N GLN A 42 -16.12 19.53 9.11
CA GLN A 42 -16.19 19.47 7.65
C GLN A 42 -14.81 19.24 7.09
N ILE A 43 -14.73 18.37 6.08
CA ILE A 43 -13.50 18.02 5.41
C ILE A 43 -13.67 18.34 3.92
N TRP A 44 -12.66 18.95 3.32
CA TRP A 44 -12.54 19.09 1.88
C TRP A 44 -11.27 18.40 1.39
N ALA A 45 -11.47 17.32 0.62
CA ALA A 45 -10.39 16.55 0.02
C ALA A 45 -9.80 17.28 -1.19
N LEU A 46 -8.51 17.62 -1.08
CA LEU A 46 -7.70 18.16 -2.18
C LEU A 46 -7.10 16.99 -2.99
N TYR A 47 -7.98 16.17 -3.55
CA TYR A 47 -7.60 14.94 -4.24
C TYR A 47 -7.51 15.14 -5.75
N LYS A 48 -6.44 14.60 -6.36
CA LYS A 48 -6.15 14.69 -7.81
C LYS A 48 -6.23 16.13 -8.33
N GLU A 49 -7.13 16.43 -9.26
CA GLU A 49 -7.27 17.75 -9.90
C GLU A 49 -7.75 18.86 -8.96
N VAL A 50 -8.37 18.50 -7.82
CA VAL A 50 -8.87 19.50 -6.85
C VAL A 50 -7.70 20.23 -6.16
N GLN A 51 -6.54 19.59 -6.04
CA GLN A 51 -5.34 20.25 -5.55
C GLN A 51 -4.93 21.41 -6.47
N ASP A 52 -5.03 21.24 -7.78
CA ASP A 52 -4.66 22.28 -8.76
C ASP A 52 -5.57 23.51 -8.64
N TYR A 53 -6.85 23.33 -8.28
CA TYR A 53 -7.77 24.44 -8.03
C TYR A 53 -7.36 25.23 -6.80
N TYR A 54 -6.96 24.54 -5.73
CA TYR A 54 -6.41 25.18 -4.55
C TYR A 54 -5.11 25.93 -4.89
N ASP A 55 -4.23 25.35 -5.70
CA ASP A 55 -2.98 25.98 -6.10
C ASP A 55 -3.19 27.22 -7.00
N LYS A 56 -4.27 27.25 -7.79
CA LYS A 56 -4.70 28.41 -8.60
C LYS A 56 -5.42 29.50 -7.80
N GLY A 57 -5.54 29.35 -6.48
CA GLY A 57 -6.06 30.39 -5.59
C GLY A 57 -7.44 30.11 -4.99
N MET A 58 -8.09 28.99 -5.31
CA MET A 58 -9.35 28.61 -4.66
C MET A 58 -9.11 28.39 -3.16
N ARG A 59 -10.00 28.90 -2.31
CA ARG A 59 -9.92 28.74 -0.85
C ARG A 59 -11.25 28.28 -0.28
N VAL A 60 -11.20 27.72 0.91
CA VAL A 60 -12.37 27.38 1.73
C VAL A 60 -12.35 28.15 3.05
N PRO A 61 -13.52 28.27 3.72
CA PRO A 61 -13.58 28.83 5.07
C PRO A 61 -12.57 28.19 6.01
N ASP A 62 -11.97 29.00 6.88
CA ASP A 62 -10.83 28.60 7.71
C ASP A 62 -11.13 27.45 8.69
N ASP A 63 -12.40 27.20 9.02
CA ASP A 63 -12.84 26.09 9.86
C ASP A 63 -12.91 24.73 9.14
N VAL A 64 -12.89 24.71 7.80
CA VAL A 64 -12.91 23.48 7.01
C VAL A 64 -11.54 22.83 7.04
N ILE A 65 -11.51 21.52 7.28
CA ILE A 65 -10.27 20.75 7.29
C ILE A 65 -9.85 20.46 5.85
N LEU A 66 -8.58 20.72 5.54
CA LEU A 66 -8.00 20.38 4.24
C LEU A 66 -7.39 18.98 4.29
N LEU A 67 -8.05 18.01 3.66
CA LEU A 67 -7.54 16.65 3.53
C LEU A 67 -6.58 16.59 2.33
N LEU A 68 -5.29 16.57 2.63
CA LEU A 68 -4.21 16.40 1.67
C LEU A 68 -4.09 14.92 1.32
N CYS A 69 -3.57 14.63 0.13
CA CYS A 69 -3.48 13.26 -0.37
C CYS A 69 -2.06 12.93 -0.81
N ASP A 70 -1.72 11.66 -0.73
CA ASP A 70 -0.58 11.13 -1.47
C ASP A 70 -0.87 11.08 -2.99
N ASP A 71 0.09 10.55 -3.75
CA ASP A 71 -0.01 10.33 -5.19
C ASP A 71 -0.65 8.99 -5.57
N ASN A 72 -1.33 8.35 -4.61
CA ASN A 72 -1.87 6.99 -4.63
C ASN A 72 -0.83 5.87 -4.55
N TRP A 73 0.45 6.21 -4.40
CA TRP A 73 1.56 5.26 -4.30
C TRP A 73 2.40 5.50 -3.04
N GLY A 74 1.78 6.09 -2.01
CA GLY A 74 2.41 6.34 -0.73
C GLY A 74 3.38 7.53 -0.71
N ASN A 75 3.36 8.43 -1.71
CA ASN A 75 4.18 9.65 -1.72
C ASN A 75 3.30 10.89 -1.51
N LEU A 76 3.48 11.62 -0.40
CA LEU A 76 2.72 12.83 -0.12
C LEU A 76 2.97 13.90 -1.19
N ARG A 77 1.90 14.39 -1.81
CA ARG A 77 1.98 15.38 -2.88
C ARG A 77 2.19 16.80 -2.38
N LYS A 78 1.62 17.10 -1.21
CA LYS A 78 1.57 18.44 -0.66
C LYS A 78 1.55 18.36 0.86
N LEU A 79 2.22 19.33 1.48
CA LEU A 79 2.16 19.60 2.91
C LEU A 79 1.83 21.08 3.15
N PRO A 80 1.33 21.43 4.34
CA PRO A 80 1.11 22.82 4.72
C PRO A 80 2.37 23.67 4.53
N SER A 81 2.24 24.92 4.08
CA SER A 81 3.40 25.82 4.17
C SER A 81 3.64 26.21 5.64
N LEU A 82 4.88 26.51 6.00
CA LEU A 82 5.24 26.88 7.37
C LEU A 82 4.46 28.12 7.86
N GLU A 83 4.11 29.04 6.97
CA GLU A 83 3.32 30.24 7.26
C GLU A 83 1.82 29.96 7.44
N ASN A 84 1.32 28.88 6.85
CA ASN A 84 -0.11 28.59 6.74
C ASN A 84 -0.53 27.33 7.50
N ARG A 85 0.35 26.77 8.35
CA ARG A 85 0.10 25.55 9.11
C ARG A 85 -0.99 25.72 10.20
N ASP A 86 -1.17 26.94 10.70
CA ASP A 86 -2.02 27.22 11.87
C ASP A 86 -3.49 27.57 11.53
N ARG A 87 -3.98 27.15 10.36
CA ARG A 87 -5.41 27.32 9.98
C ARG A 87 -6.30 26.64 11.01
N LYS A 88 -7.45 27.22 11.36
CA LYS A 88 -8.33 26.68 12.41
C LYS A 88 -8.80 25.25 12.12
N GLY A 89 -9.19 24.98 10.87
CA GLY A 89 -9.57 23.67 10.37
C GLY A 89 -8.39 22.70 10.37
N GLY A 90 -7.18 23.20 10.17
CA GLY A 90 -5.97 22.40 10.08
C GLY A 90 -5.92 21.56 8.81
N PHE A 91 -5.07 20.54 8.84
CA PHE A 91 -4.84 19.64 7.73
C PHE A 91 -4.89 18.19 8.18
N GLU A 92 -5.19 17.31 7.23
CA GLU A 92 -5.30 15.86 7.39
C GLU A 92 -4.63 15.14 6.20
N ILE A 93 -4.36 13.84 6.34
CA ILE A 93 -3.79 13.00 5.27
C ILE A 93 -4.77 11.90 4.85
N TYR A 94 -4.90 11.70 3.54
CA TYR A 94 -5.37 10.48 2.90
C TYR A 94 -4.21 9.76 2.19
N TYR A 95 -3.92 8.54 2.61
CA TYR A 95 -2.77 7.71 2.19
C TYR A 95 -3.25 6.42 1.52
N HIS A 96 -2.40 5.75 0.73
CA HIS A 96 -2.75 4.51 0.04
C HIS A 96 -1.79 3.34 0.32
N TYR A 97 -2.36 2.18 0.63
CA TYR A 97 -1.72 0.86 0.53
C TYR A 97 -2.28 0.00 -0.61
N ASP A 98 -3.41 0.43 -1.19
CA ASP A 98 -4.12 -0.21 -2.30
C ASP A 98 -4.61 0.87 -3.27
N TYR A 99 -4.59 0.59 -4.58
CA TYR A 99 -5.06 1.57 -5.56
C TYR A 99 -5.62 0.94 -6.85
N VAL A 100 -6.72 1.55 -7.33
CA VAL A 100 -7.28 1.33 -8.67
C VAL A 100 -7.06 2.58 -9.51
N GLY A 101 -6.20 2.50 -10.52
CA GLY A 101 -5.89 3.60 -11.41
C GLY A 101 -4.53 3.47 -12.09
N GLY A 102 -4.06 4.58 -12.66
CA GLY A 102 -2.79 4.63 -13.38
C GLY A 102 -1.54 4.67 -12.46
N PRO A 103 -0.37 4.24 -12.97
CA PRO A 103 -0.16 3.64 -14.31
C PRO A 103 -0.69 2.20 -14.44
N ARG A 104 -0.90 1.51 -13.32
CA ARG A 104 -1.56 0.20 -13.23
C ARG A 104 -2.13 0.03 -11.84
N ASN A 105 -3.15 -0.81 -11.67
CA ASN A 105 -3.69 -1.12 -10.35
C ASN A 105 -2.66 -1.84 -9.48
N SER A 106 -2.80 -1.74 -8.16
CA SER A 106 -2.08 -2.52 -7.16
C SER A 106 -3.08 -2.97 -6.10
N LYS A 107 -3.50 -4.23 -6.16
CA LYS A 107 -4.64 -4.73 -5.37
C LYS A 107 -4.43 -6.09 -4.71
N TRP A 108 -3.46 -6.86 -5.18
CA TRP A 108 -3.44 -8.29 -4.84
C TRP A 108 -2.92 -8.59 -3.43
N ILE A 109 -1.72 -8.10 -3.12
CA ILE A 109 -0.99 -8.41 -1.88
C ILE A 109 -0.24 -7.17 -1.40
N ASN A 110 0.25 -7.18 -0.16
CA ASN A 110 1.05 -6.08 0.36
C ASN A 110 2.24 -5.75 -0.56
N VAL A 111 2.31 -4.48 -0.97
CA VAL A 111 3.44 -3.86 -1.67
C VAL A 111 4.02 -2.67 -0.89
N SER A 112 3.67 -2.53 0.38
CA SER A 112 4.04 -1.42 1.24
C SER A 112 5.03 -1.85 2.32
N GLN A 113 6.11 -1.07 2.47
CA GLN A 113 7.08 -1.21 3.57
C GLN A 113 6.85 -0.11 4.62
N ILE A 114 6.98 -0.46 5.91
CA ILE A 114 6.69 0.47 7.01
C ILE A 114 7.64 1.67 7.05
N GLN A 115 8.87 1.52 6.54
CA GLN A 115 9.86 2.59 6.46
C GLN A 115 9.32 3.77 5.63
N ARG A 116 8.56 3.47 4.56
CA ARG A 116 7.97 4.49 3.71
C ARG A 116 6.84 5.22 4.43
N THR A 117 5.98 4.47 5.12
CA THR A 117 4.91 5.06 5.94
C THR A 117 5.51 5.94 7.04
N TRP A 118 6.54 5.46 7.73
CA TRP A 118 7.22 6.23 8.77
C TRP A 118 7.75 7.56 8.24
N GLU A 119 8.55 7.52 7.17
CA GLU A 119 9.17 8.73 6.62
C GLU A 119 8.12 9.75 6.14
N GLN A 120 7.11 9.30 5.40
CA GLN A 120 6.07 10.18 4.86
C GLN A 120 5.16 10.74 5.96
N MET A 121 4.71 9.91 6.91
CA MET A 121 3.74 10.33 7.90
C MET A 121 4.38 11.13 9.05
N THR A 122 5.63 10.83 9.43
CA THR A 122 6.39 11.70 10.35
C THR A 122 6.68 13.06 9.72
N LEU A 123 6.96 13.11 8.41
CA LEU A 123 7.07 14.36 7.67
C LEU A 123 5.76 15.16 7.72
N ALA A 124 4.61 14.52 7.48
CA ALA A 124 3.30 15.18 7.61
C ALA A 124 3.05 15.73 9.03
N TYR A 125 3.35 14.93 10.05
CA TYR A 125 3.22 15.34 11.45
C TYR A 125 4.07 16.58 11.78
N ASN A 126 5.32 16.59 11.31
CA ASN A 126 6.27 17.69 11.49
C ASN A 126 5.83 18.98 10.79
N TYR A 127 5.07 18.85 9.71
CA TYR A 127 4.45 19.98 8.99
C TYR A 127 3.09 20.42 9.58
N GLY A 128 2.67 19.84 10.70
CA GLY A 128 1.47 20.26 11.43
C GLY A 128 0.19 19.51 11.03
N VAL A 129 0.29 18.40 10.29
CA VAL A 129 -0.86 17.57 9.90
C VAL A 129 -1.18 16.56 11.01
N ARG A 130 -1.99 16.96 12.00
CA ARG A 130 -2.12 16.25 13.29
C ARG A 130 -3.52 15.79 13.70
N LYS A 131 -4.57 16.11 12.92
CA LYS A 131 -5.97 15.86 13.36
C LYS A 131 -6.50 14.48 13.01
N LEU A 132 -6.30 14.05 11.77
CA LEU A 132 -6.78 12.78 11.26
C LEU A 132 -5.93 12.33 10.09
N TRP A 133 -5.63 11.04 10.11
CA TRP A 133 -5.00 10.32 9.02
C TRP A 133 -5.92 9.16 8.62
N VAL A 134 -6.14 9.01 7.32
CA VAL A 134 -6.94 7.93 6.73
C VAL A 134 -6.06 7.22 5.72
N VAL A 135 -6.16 5.89 5.67
CA VAL A 135 -5.43 5.07 4.71
C VAL A 135 -6.39 4.15 3.96
N ASN A 136 -6.22 4.07 2.64
CA ASN A 136 -6.89 3.09 1.80
C ASN A 136 -6.18 1.73 1.93
N VAL A 137 -6.92 0.73 2.39
CA VAL A 137 -6.44 -0.63 2.66
C VAL A 137 -7.00 -1.68 1.70
N GLY A 138 -7.68 -1.26 0.63
CA GLY A 138 -8.34 -2.17 -0.29
C GLY A 138 -9.33 -3.08 0.44
N ASP A 139 -9.15 -4.39 0.26
CA ASP A 139 -9.96 -5.44 0.88
C ASP A 139 -9.61 -5.72 2.36
N LEU A 140 -8.79 -4.87 2.99
CA LEU A 140 -8.26 -4.96 4.37
C LEU A 140 -7.26 -6.11 4.56
N LYS A 141 -7.63 -7.33 4.18
CA LYS A 141 -6.74 -8.50 4.26
C LYS A 141 -5.57 -8.37 3.30
N GLY A 142 -4.42 -8.87 3.72
CA GLY A 142 -3.15 -8.65 3.03
C GLY A 142 -2.49 -7.32 3.42
N GLN A 143 -3.16 -6.46 4.19
CA GLN A 143 -2.61 -5.18 4.69
C GLN A 143 -2.50 -5.14 6.22
N GLU A 144 -2.65 -6.27 6.92
CA GLU A 144 -2.72 -6.33 8.38
C GLU A 144 -1.48 -5.70 9.05
N TYR A 145 -0.29 -6.00 8.53
CA TYR A 145 0.99 -5.49 9.03
C TYR A 145 1.16 -3.97 8.79
N PRO A 146 1.10 -3.45 7.54
CA PRO A 146 1.24 -2.01 7.31
C PRO A 146 0.09 -1.20 7.93
N LEU A 147 -1.14 -1.73 7.99
CA LEU A 147 -2.26 -1.09 8.67
C LEU A 147 -2.03 -0.97 10.18
N SER A 148 -1.55 -2.04 10.82
CA SER A 148 -1.21 -1.99 12.25
C SER A 148 -0.17 -0.91 12.51
N TYR A 149 0.86 -0.85 11.66
CA TYR A 149 1.90 0.17 11.77
C TYR A 149 1.37 1.58 11.57
N PHE A 150 0.51 1.81 10.57
CA PHE A 150 -0.12 3.10 10.32
C PHE A 150 -0.91 3.59 11.55
N MET A 151 -1.68 2.69 12.16
CA MET A 151 -2.49 3.02 13.35
C MET A 151 -1.63 3.29 14.58
N ASP A 152 -0.59 2.49 14.82
CA ASP A 152 0.34 2.68 15.94
C ASP A 152 1.15 3.98 15.77
N LEU A 153 1.57 4.32 14.55
CA LEU A 153 2.25 5.57 14.23
C LEU A 153 1.30 6.77 14.35
N ALA A 154 0.04 6.64 13.94
CA ALA A 154 -0.96 7.70 14.14
C ALA A 154 -1.19 7.99 15.64
N TRP A 155 -1.08 6.97 16.49
CA TRP A 155 -1.15 7.12 17.95
C TRP A 155 0.12 7.75 18.54
N ASN A 156 1.30 7.34 18.08
CA ASN A 156 2.60 7.89 18.51
C ASN A 156 3.46 8.34 17.30
N PRO A 157 3.19 9.52 16.72
CA PRO A 157 3.85 9.98 15.50
C PRO A 157 5.28 10.50 15.72
N GLU A 158 5.73 10.62 16.98
CA GLU A 158 7.08 11.03 17.35
C GLU A 158 8.04 9.84 17.50
N GLN A 159 7.64 8.68 16.96
CA GLN A 159 8.43 7.45 16.94
C GLN A 159 9.81 7.68 16.30
N SER A 160 10.85 7.28 17.02
CA SER A 160 12.24 7.31 16.56
C SER A 160 12.52 6.26 15.48
N LEU A 161 13.67 6.41 14.79
CA LEU A 161 14.12 5.43 13.81
C LEU A 161 14.31 4.03 14.43
N GLU A 162 14.87 3.97 15.65
CA GLU A 162 15.10 2.70 16.37
C GLU A 162 13.78 2.00 16.72
N GLU A 163 12.78 2.74 17.17
CA GLU A 163 11.46 2.19 17.46
C GLU A 163 10.76 1.67 16.20
N MET A 164 10.92 2.35 15.06
CA MET A 164 10.43 1.88 13.77
C MET A 164 11.13 0.59 13.34
N GLU A 165 12.47 0.54 13.44
CA GLU A 165 13.26 -0.66 13.10
C GLU A 165 12.88 -1.86 13.98
N GLY A 166 12.54 -1.63 15.25
CA GLY A 166 12.07 -2.65 16.18
C GLY A 166 10.62 -3.12 15.94
N TYR A 167 9.81 -2.36 15.20
CA TYR A 167 8.38 -2.60 15.08
C TYR A 167 8.04 -3.98 14.52
N THR A 168 8.72 -4.42 13.46
CA THR A 168 8.45 -5.71 12.81
C THR A 168 8.60 -6.88 13.77
N LYS A 169 9.63 -6.84 14.63
CA LYS A 169 9.86 -7.89 15.64
C LYS A 169 8.75 -7.89 16.68
N ASN A 170 8.41 -6.72 17.21
CA ASN A 170 7.34 -6.55 18.19
C ASN A 170 5.98 -7.00 17.63
N TRP A 171 5.71 -6.69 16.36
CA TRP A 171 4.47 -7.08 15.71
C TRP A 171 4.39 -8.60 15.50
N VAL A 172 5.48 -9.22 15.03
CA VAL A 172 5.57 -10.68 14.85
C VAL A 172 5.45 -11.42 16.17
N GLU A 173 6.09 -10.94 17.24
CA GLU A 173 5.97 -11.52 18.58
C GLU A 173 4.51 -11.57 19.05
N LYS A 174 3.75 -10.49 18.81
CA LYS A 174 2.32 -10.43 19.14
C LYS A 174 1.48 -11.46 18.35
N GLN A 175 1.89 -11.83 17.13
CA GLN A 175 1.13 -12.75 16.28
C GLN A 175 1.53 -14.22 16.46
N LEU A 176 2.83 -14.50 16.65
CA LEU A 176 3.42 -15.84 16.57
C LEU A 176 4.15 -16.28 17.84
N GLY A 177 4.19 -15.41 18.87
CA GLY A 177 4.93 -15.65 20.11
C GLY A 177 6.45 -15.52 19.97
N GLY A 178 7.16 -15.83 21.05
CA GLY A 178 8.60 -15.53 21.20
C GLY A 178 9.56 -16.38 20.37
N ASN A 179 9.17 -17.60 19.99
CA ASN A 179 10.10 -18.59 19.42
C ASN A 179 10.49 -18.31 17.96
N TYR A 180 9.69 -17.51 17.23
CA TYR A 180 9.85 -17.33 15.77
C TYR A 180 10.16 -15.89 15.36
N ILE A 181 10.37 -14.98 16.33
CA ILE A 181 10.46 -13.53 16.10
C ILE A 181 11.48 -13.20 15.02
N ASN A 182 12.72 -13.67 15.15
CA ASN A 182 13.81 -13.26 14.27
C ASN A 182 13.60 -13.73 12.83
N ASP A 183 13.23 -14.99 12.63
CA ASP A 183 13.07 -15.57 11.29
C ASP A 183 11.81 -15.01 10.60
N ALA A 184 10.67 -14.97 11.30
CA ALA A 184 9.43 -14.46 10.72
C ALA A 184 9.49 -12.94 10.44
N SER A 185 10.09 -12.14 11.34
CA SER A 185 10.25 -10.69 11.10
C SER A 185 11.19 -10.39 9.93
N LYS A 186 12.26 -11.17 9.76
CA LYS A 186 13.15 -11.06 8.60
C LYS A 186 12.39 -11.34 7.30
N LEU A 187 11.60 -12.41 7.24
CA LEU A 187 10.79 -12.76 6.07
C LEU A 187 9.75 -11.67 5.75
N LEU A 188 9.01 -11.19 6.76
CA LEU A 188 7.99 -10.15 6.63
C LEU A 188 8.57 -8.83 6.09
N ALA A 189 9.68 -8.37 6.68
CA ALA A 189 10.36 -7.16 6.22
C ALA A 189 10.93 -7.33 4.81
N ALA A 190 11.50 -8.50 4.50
CA ALA A 190 12.12 -8.77 3.21
C ALA A 190 11.10 -8.76 2.07
N TYR A 191 9.98 -9.49 2.19
CA TYR A 191 9.00 -9.54 1.11
C TYR A 191 8.31 -8.18 0.93
N SER A 192 8.00 -7.47 2.03
CA SER A 192 7.38 -6.14 1.95
C SER A 192 8.27 -5.14 1.20
N LYS A 193 9.59 -5.20 1.41
CA LYS A 193 10.57 -4.39 0.68
C LYS A 193 10.66 -4.79 -0.80
N LEU A 194 10.72 -6.09 -1.09
CA LEU A 194 10.84 -6.57 -2.46
C LEU A 194 9.59 -6.24 -3.29
N ASN A 195 8.40 -6.46 -2.74
CA ASN A 195 7.13 -6.17 -3.39
C ASN A 195 6.92 -4.68 -3.66
N MET A 196 7.52 -3.79 -2.85
CA MET A 196 7.51 -2.35 -3.12
C MET A 196 8.39 -1.96 -4.32
N THR A 197 9.35 -2.79 -4.74
CA THR A 197 10.24 -2.47 -5.87
C THR A 197 9.48 -2.47 -7.18
N ILE A 198 8.68 -3.52 -7.42
CA ILE A 198 7.76 -3.64 -8.55
C ILE A 198 6.53 -4.37 -8.02
N SER A 199 5.34 -3.78 -8.17
CA SER A 199 4.10 -4.46 -7.77
C SER A 199 3.89 -5.71 -8.62
N PRO A 200 3.26 -6.77 -8.08
CA PRO A 200 2.98 -7.98 -8.84
C PRO A 200 2.27 -7.74 -10.16
N GLU A 201 1.34 -6.78 -10.19
CA GLU A 201 0.60 -6.42 -11.40
C GLU A 201 1.48 -5.73 -12.45
N LEU A 202 2.54 -5.01 -12.04
CA LEU A 202 3.49 -4.35 -12.93
C LEU A 202 4.59 -5.28 -13.44
N LEU A 203 4.90 -6.34 -12.68
CA LEU A 203 5.93 -7.31 -13.05
C LEU A 203 5.60 -8.00 -14.39
N ASP A 204 6.61 -8.10 -15.23
CA ASP A 204 6.57 -8.85 -16.48
C ASP A 204 7.96 -9.44 -16.83
N LYS A 205 8.04 -10.12 -17.97
CA LYS A 205 9.28 -10.72 -18.49
C LYS A 205 10.39 -9.71 -18.83
N ASP A 206 10.05 -8.45 -19.07
CA ASP A 206 10.98 -7.40 -19.52
C ASP A 206 11.38 -6.46 -18.37
N THR A 207 10.87 -6.68 -17.16
CA THR A 207 11.07 -5.82 -15.99
C THR A 207 12.53 -5.75 -15.54
N PHE A 208 13.26 -6.86 -15.61
CA PHE A 208 14.65 -6.96 -15.15
C PHE A 208 15.55 -7.51 -16.26
N SER A 209 16.82 -7.11 -16.24
CA SER A 209 17.78 -7.56 -17.25
C SER A 209 18.21 -9.03 -17.03
N LEU A 210 18.23 -9.80 -18.12
CA LEU A 210 18.88 -11.12 -18.19
C LEU A 210 20.36 -11.04 -18.59
N GLU A 211 20.86 -9.86 -18.98
CA GLU A 211 22.23 -9.69 -19.52
C GLU A 211 23.11 -8.90 -18.59
N ILE A 212 22.57 -7.78 -18.11
CA ILE A 212 23.30 -6.85 -17.28
C ILE A 212 23.30 -7.41 -15.87
N ASP A 213 24.48 -7.86 -15.47
CA ASP A 213 24.80 -8.44 -14.17
C ASP A 213 23.89 -9.61 -13.71
N TYR A 214 23.13 -10.24 -14.61
CA TYR A 214 22.14 -11.28 -14.27
C TYR A 214 21.11 -10.77 -13.24
N GLU A 215 20.61 -9.56 -13.45
CA GLU A 215 19.71 -8.88 -12.51
C GLU A 215 18.48 -9.72 -12.15
N PHE A 216 17.76 -10.24 -13.14
CA PHE A 216 16.56 -11.05 -12.89
C PHE A 216 16.92 -12.32 -12.12
N GLU A 217 17.99 -13.03 -12.51
CA GLU A 217 18.46 -14.24 -11.82
C GLU A 217 18.73 -13.98 -10.33
N ARG A 218 19.40 -12.87 -10.00
CA ARG A 218 19.74 -12.55 -8.60
C ARG A 218 18.50 -12.20 -7.79
N ILE A 219 17.59 -11.42 -8.35
CA ILE A 219 16.33 -11.07 -7.68
C ILE A 219 15.51 -12.33 -7.44
N LEU A 220 15.40 -13.21 -8.45
CA LEU A 220 14.73 -14.49 -8.32
C LEU A 220 15.40 -15.41 -7.29
N ALA A 221 16.74 -15.45 -7.26
CA ALA A 221 17.48 -16.23 -6.27
C ALA A 221 17.16 -15.77 -4.84
N ASN A 222 17.00 -14.46 -4.61
CA ASN A 222 16.57 -13.92 -3.32
C ASN A 222 15.14 -14.39 -2.95
N TYR A 223 14.19 -14.30 -3.88
CA TYR A 223 12.83 -14.83 -3.65
C TYR A 223 12.81 -16.33 -3.36
N ARG A 224 13.61 -17.13 -4.08
CA ARG A 224 13.74 -18.57 -3.84
C ARG A 224 14.30 -18.87 -2.46
N ASP A 225 15.36 -18.17 -2.04
CA ASP A 225 15.96 -18.33 -0.71
C ASP A 225 14.96 -17.99 0.41
N LEU A 226 14.26 -16.85 0.29
CA LEU A 226 13.22 -16.45 1.21
C LEU A 226 12.06 -17.45 1.25
N SER A 227 11.58 -17.92 0.09
CA SER A 227 10.52 -18.93 0.00
C SER A 227 10.93 -20.26 0.63
N ASN A 228 12.20 -20.67 0.51
CA ASN A 228 12.71 -21.88 1.15
C ASN A 228 12.78 -21.71 2.68
N GLN A 229 13.31 -20.58 3.16
CA GLN A 229 13.32 -20.25 4.59
C GLN A 229 11.89 -20.23 5.15
N ALA A 230 10.94 -19.68 4.40
CA ALA A 230 9.54 -19.64 4.81
C ALA A 230 8.92 -21.04 4.93
N GLY A 231 9.20 -21.94 3.98
CA GLY A 231 8.77 -23.34 4.05
C GLY A 231 9.40 -24.12 5.20
N GLN A 232 10.70 -23.91 5.46
CA GLN A 232 11.38 -24.51 6.60
C GLN A 232 10.76 -24.06 7.93
N LEU A 233 10.51 -22.75 8.07
CA LEU A 233 9.89 -22.20 9.26
C LEU A 233 8.47 -22.74 9.44
N PHE A 234 7.67 -22.82 8.37
CA PHE A 234 6.31 -23.39 8.40
C PHE A 234 6.28 -24.80 9.01
N VAL A 235 7.20 -25.68 8.60
CA VAL A 235 7.27 -27.07 9.10
C VAL A 235 7.59 -27.13 10.60
N LEU A 236 8.38 -26.17 11.10
CA LEU A 236 8.77 -26.09 12.52
C LEU A 236 7.70 -25.44 13.41
N MET A 237 6.70 -24.77 12.84
CA MET A 237 5.63 -24.14 13.62
C MET A 237 4.62 -25.17 14.14
N PRO A 238 4.12 -25.00 15.37
CA PRO A 238 2.98 -25.77 15.87
C PRO A 238 1.71 -25.35 15.12
N GLU A 239 0.74 -26.25 15.09
CA GLU A 239 -0.51 -26.08 14.35
C GLU A 239 -1.25 -24.77 14.68
N GLU A 240 -1.18 -24.33 15.95
CA GLU A 240 -1.80 -23.09 16.43
C GLU A 240 -1.30 -21.81 15.71
N TYR A 241 -0.04 -21.78 15.27
CA TYR A 241 0.55 -20.62 14.58
C TYR A 241 0.60 -20.78 13.07
N ARG A 242 0.49 -22.00 12.54
CA ARG A 242 0.66 -22.25 11.09
C ARG A 242 -0.27 -21.41 10.24
N GLN A 243 -1.55 -21.35 10.57
CA GLN A 243 -2.52 -20.58 9.78
C GLN A 243 -2.30 -19.05 9.89
N VAL A 244 -1.84 -18.57 11.03
CA VAL A 244 -1.49 -17.15 11.24
C VAL A 244 -0.26 -16.79 10.43
N TYR A 245 0.79 -17.61 10.53
CA TYR A 245 1.99 -17.45 9.73
C TYR A 245 1.72 -17.58 8.24
N GLU A 246 0.84 -18.50 7.86
CA GLU A 246 0.54 -18.78 6.47
C GLU A 246 -0.10 -17.58 5.79
N GLN A 247 -1.14 -17.01 6.41
CA GLN A 247 -1.85 -15.87 5.82
C GLN A 247 -1.02 -14.57 5.84
N LEU A 248 -0.17 -14.38 6.86
CA LEU A 248 0.54 -13.11 7.07
C LEU A 248 1.91 -13.07 6.39
N ILE A 249 2.57 -14.21 6.19
CA ILE A 249 3.97 -14.26 5.73
C ILE A 249 4.17 -15.29 4.61
N TYR A 250 3.80 -16.55 4.83
CA TYR A 250 4.12 -17.63 3.88
C TYR A 250 3.45 -17.40 2.52
N PHE A 251 2.12 -17.26 2.49
CA PHE A 251 1.36 -17.10 1.26
C PHE A 251 1.82 -15.89 0.42
N PRO A 252 1.85 -14.64 0.94
CA PRO A 252 2.23 -13.49 0.12
C PRO A 252 3.66 -13.62 -0.44
N LEU A 253 4.60 -14.15 0.35
CA LEU A 253 5.97 -14.37 -0.11
C LEU A 253 6.06 -15.48 -1.18
N VAL A 254 5.44 -16.64 -0.95
CA VAL A 254 5.51 -17.78 -1.87
C VAL A 254 4.75 -17.52 -3.17
N ALA A 255 3.59 -16.85 -3.09
CA ALA A 255 2.83 -16.44 -4.27
C ALA A 255 3.63 -15.45 -5.13
N THR A 256 4.25 -14.45 -4.50
CA THR A 256 5.12 -13.51 -5.24
C THR A 256 6.34 -14.21 -5.82
N ALA A 257 7.01 -15.09 -5.06
CA ALA A 257 8.15 -15.86 -5.56
C ALA A 257 7.78 -16.72 -6.77
N ASN A 258 6.60 -17.35 -6.75
CA ASN A 258 6.06 -18.10 -7.89
C ASN A 258 5.83 -17.21 -9.12
N LEU A 259 5.32 -15.99 -8.93
CA LEU A 259 5.11 -15.04 -10.01
C LEU A 259 6.44 -14.58 -10.64
N TYR A 260 7.45 -14.29 -9.83
CA TYR A 260 8.80 -13.98 -10.31
C TYR A 260 9.42 -15.15 -11.08
N GLU A 261 9.24 -16.38 -10.59
CA GLU A 261 9.69 -17.59 -11.27
C GLU A 261 9.01 -17.75 -12.64
N MET A 262 7.72 -17.45 -12.73
CA MET A 262 6.95 -17.49 -13.97
C MET A 262 7.49 -16.49 -15.00
N TYR A 263 7.64 -15.22 -14.62
CA TYR A 263 8.11 -14.20 -15.56
C TYR A 263 9.59 -14.36 -15.94
N TYR A 264 10.42 -14.86 -15.03
CA TYR A 264 11.79 -15.23 -15.36
C TYR A 264 11.81 -16.36 -16.40
N ALA A 265 11.03 -17.42 -16.19
CA ALA A 265 10.92 -18.50 -17.17
C ALA A 265 10.39 -17.99 -18.51
N GLN A 266 9.42 -17.07 -18.51
CA GLN A 266 8.94 -16.42 -19.73
C GLN A 266 10.05 -15.62 -20.43
N ALA A 267 10.86 -14.88 -19.69
CA ALA A 267 11.98 -14.12 -20.23
C ALA A 267 13.03 -15.05 -20.89
N ILE A 268 13.36 -16.17 -20.24
CA ILE A 268 14.27 -17.21 -20.79
C ILE A 268 13.68 -17.86 -22.05
N ASN A 269 12.38 -18.19 -22.03
CA ASN A 269 11.69 -18.76 -23.17
C ASN A 269 11.77 -17.85 -24.41
N TRP A 270 11.61 -16.53 -24.22
CA TRP A 270 11.65 -15.55 -25.32
C TRP A 270 13.05 -15.27 -25.85
N LYS A 271 14.07 -15.38 -25.00
CA LYS A 271 15.44 -15.00 -25.33
C LYS A 271 16.29 -16.14 -25.91
N SER A 272 16.00 -17.38 -25.53
CA SER A 272 16.81 -18.53 -25.93
C SER A 272 16.54 -18.94 -27.38
N ASN A 273 17.59 -19.33 -28.11
CA ASN A 273 17.50 -19.98 -29.42
C ASN A 273 17.64 -21.51 -29.35
N ASP A 274 17.91 -22.05 -28.16
CA ASP A 274 18.01 -23.50 -27.94
C ASP A 274 16.61 -24.06 -27.69
N THR A 275 16.11 -24.89 -28.62
CA THR A 275 14.76 -25.48 -28.56
C THR A 275 14.49 -26.24 -27.26
N LYS A 276 15.50 -26.90 -26.68
CA LYS A 276 15.34 -27.62 -25.40
C LYS A 276 15.11 -26.65 -24.26
N ILE A 277 15.90 -25.57 -24.19
CA ILE A 277 15.76 -24.52 -23.16
C ILE A 277 14.41 -23.82 -23.31
N VAL A 278 14.01 -23.47 -24.54
CA VAL A 278 12.72 -22.85 -24.84
C VAL A 278 11.57 -23.72 -24.32
N ASN A 279 11.57 -25.01 -24.64
CA ASN A 279 10.51 -25.93 -24.20
C ASN A 279 10.48 -26.09 -22.67
N GLN A 280 11.65 -26.24 -22.01
CA GLN A 280 11.71 -26.32 -20.55
C GLN A 280 11.20 -25.06 -19.86
N ALA A 281 11.51 -23.90 -20.43
CA ALA A 281 11.03 -22.62 -19.91
C ALA A 281 9.52 -22.45 -20.12
N ALA A 282 8.97 -22.92 -21.25
CA ALA A 282 7.52 -22.95 -21.49
C ALA A 282 6.80 -23.83 -20.47
N ASP A 283 7.27 -25.07 -20.25
CA ASP A 283 6.72 -25.99 -19.24
C ASP A 283 6.75 -25.35 -17.85
N LYS A 284 7.81 -24.60 -17.53
CA LYS A 284 7.96 -23.91 -16.25
C LYS A 284 6.96 -22.77 -16.09
N VAL A 285 6.71 -21.98 -17.14
CA VAL A 285 5.66 -20.94 -17.14
C VAL A 285 4.29 -21.58 -16.86
N GLU A 286 3.95 -22.65 -17.57
CA GLU A 286 2.67 -23.36 -17.35
C GLU A 286 2.54 -23.91 -15.93
N TRP A 287 3.63 -24.47 -15.40
CA TRP A 287 3.66 -24.98 -14.03
C TRP A 287 3.45 -23.88 -13.00
N CYS A 288 4.16 -22.74 -13.12
CA CYS A 288 4.00 -21.62 -12.19
C CYS A 288 2.59 -21.02 -12.27
N PHE A 289 2.01 -20.93 -13.47
CA PHE A 289 0.64 -20.44 -13.66
C PHE A 289 -0.39 -21.34 -12.97
N LYS A 290 -0.27 -22.67 -13.11
CA LYS A 290 -1.14 -23.63 -12.39
C LYS A 290 -0.93 -23.54 -10.88
N ARG A 291 0.33 -23.44 -10.44
CA ARG A 291 0.68 -23.31 -9.02
C ARG A 291 0.09 -22.04 -8.38
N ASP A 292 0.00 -20.94 -9.10
CA ASP A 292 -0.61 -19.70 -8.60
C ASP A 292 -2.09 -19.92 -8.21
N ALA A 293 -2.84 -20.60 -9.08
CA ALA A 293 -4.23 -20.97 -8.81
C ALA A 293 -4.36 -21.96 -7.64
N GLU A 294 -3.42 -22.90 -7.50
CA GLU A 294 -3.37 -23.84 -6.37
C GLU A 294 -3.08 -23.12 -5.05
N LEU A 295 -2.10 -22.20 -5.02
CA LEU A 295 -1.77 -21.38 -3.85
C LEU A 295 -2.98 -20.55 -3.42
N THR A 296 -3.65 -19.91 -4.38
CA THR A 296 -4.85 -19.10 -4.12
C THR A 296 -6.00 -19.97 -3.59
N SER A 297 -6.25 -21.13 -4.21
CA SER A 297 -7.27 -22.08 -3.76
C SER A 297 -6.96 -22.61 -2.35
N HIS A 298 -5.69 -22.84 -2.05
CA HIS A 298 -5.26 -23.23 -0.72
C HIS A 298 -5.52 -22.14 0.31
N TYR A 299 -5.16 -20.88 0.01
CA TYR A 299 -5.47 -19.74 0.87
C TYR A 299 -6.96 -19.66 1.18
N HIS A 300 -7.82 -19.81 0.16
CA HIS A 300 -9.27 -19.82 0.32
C HIS A 300 -9.83 -21.04 1.06
N SER A 301 -9.02 -22.07 1.29
CA SER A 301 -9.41 -23.25 2.07
C SER A 301 -9.04 -23.14 3.55
N LEU A 302 -8.21 -22.15 3.91
CA LEU A 302 -7.71 -22.00 5.27
C LEU A 302 -8.86 -21.79 6.28
N ASN A 303 -8.72 -22.44 7.43
CA ASN A 303 -9.68 -22.38 8.53
C ASN A 303 -11.14 -22.67 8.11
N ASN A 304 -11.33 -23.73 7.34
CA ASN A 304 -12.62 -24.14 6.77
C ASN A 304 -13.23 -23.08 5.83
N GLY A 305 -12.40 -22.43 5.02
CA GLY A 305 -12.82 -21.39 4.08
C GLY A 305 -13.27 -20.11 4.77
N LYS A 306 -12.55 -19.72 5.82
CA LYS A 306 -12.81 -18.45 6.53
C LYS A 306 -12.52 -17.23 5.64
N TRP A 307 -11.56 -17.36 4.74
CA TRP A 307 -11.05 -16.32 3.85
C TRP A 307 -11.20 -16.76 2.40
#